data_AF-A0A8J5WLE1-F1
#
_entry.id   AF-A0A8J5WLE1-F1
#
_cell.length_a   1.000
_cell.length_b   1.000
_cell.length_c   1.000
_cell.angle_alpha   90.00
_cell.angle_beta   90.00
_cell.angle_gamma   90.00
#
_symmetry.space_group_name_H-M   'P 1'
#
loop_
_entity.id
_entity.type
_entity.pdbx_description
1 polymer ?
#
loop_
_entity_poly.entity_id
_entity_poly.type
_entity_poly.pdbx_seq_one_letter_code
_entity_poly.pdbx_strand_id
1 'polypeptide(L)'
;MISRGRARSVSTSITIEGCPTSALQGPYCNETIETISCSQSSRYSKSRNLIDLNIDERKSLNTREHKRHINFLSQWNHLDEKGVGSNSTTYMRMENSITCAISNDSLCLRHGDIKFYFLDVVNIALQFEITAMNFGSSQKSLICYLRYNVLPQRDLHDYSGDISSAPLVLNVPNIGRWYIAIETVNKAQMNSTASAPLLDTTCVSLEWQVTGCLNGKAGTNCSWEAYVLQRVPKRSPSVPFESYYVPTDERASLQNSHFSLEQFLSNSSNESFAWTYFFLDIPHGSAGALIHVQIKSDKELNYELYSKYGGLPSNDSWDYYASRTSSSTGSIFFSLQNSTNTDMDLSIFYAKEGTWCFGLKHPSDKENSQTYMSISLQGCHRNCNQKGVCHSSIDESGLTFYSFCTCDRDHGGFDCNEELVSPNGHIWQSVFLIASNAAAILPAFWALRQKVYFHLVP
;
A
#
# COMPACT_ATOMS: atom_id res chain seq x y z
N MET A 1 -35.72 -30.34 -8.18
CA MET A 1 -35.33 -28.93 -8.42
C MET A 1 -34.60 -28.47 -7.17
N ILE A 2 -33.28 -28.28 -7.23
CA ILE A 2 -32.52 -27.76 -6.08
C ILE A 2 -32.93 -26.30 -5.90
N SER A 3 -33.79 -26.03 -4.91
CA SER A 3 -34.08 -24.68 -4.47
C SER A 3 -32.83 -24.16 -3.77
N ARG A 4 -32.00 -23.38 -4.46
CA ARG A 4 -30.74 -22.83 -3.95
C ARG A 4 -30.93 -21.73 -2.89
N GLY A 5 -32.12 -21.60 -2.30
CA GLY A 5 -32.50 -20.39 -1.59
C GLY A 5 -32.53 -19.19 -2.55
N ARG A 6 -33.10 -18.07 -2.10
CA ARG A 6 -33.04 -16.83 -2.88
C ARG A 6 -31.62 -16.28 -2.76
N ALA A 7 -30.94 -16.04 -3.88
CA ALA A 7 -29.78 -15.16 -3.89
C ALA A 7 -30.21 -13.82 -3.29
N ARG A 8 -29.66 -13.46 -2.13
CA ARG A 8 -29.92 -12.17 -1.50
C ARG A 8 -28.81 -11.24 -1.92
N SER A 9 -29.08 -10.33 -2.84
CA SER A 9 -28.22 -9.19 -3.07
C SER A 9 -28.46 -8.19 -1.94
N VAL A 10 -27.42 -7.89 -1.17
CA VAL A 10 -27.44 -6.77 -0.23
C VAL A 10 -26.76 -5.61 -0.96
N SER A 11 -27.51 -4.54 -1.19
CA SER A 11 -26.97 -3.27 -1.65
C SER A 11 -26.95 -2.33 -0.45
N THR A 12 -25.79 -1.73 -0.19
CA THR A 12 -25.60 -0.74 0.87
C THR A 12 -25.11 0.54 0.21
N SER A 13 -25.85 1.63 0.36
CA SER A 13 -25.39 2.96 -0.06
C SER A 13 -24.61 3.61 1.08
N ILE A 14 -23.36 3.96 0.84
CA ILE A 14 -22.55 4.75 1.78
C ILE A 14 -22.49 6.17 1.23
N THR A 15 -23.06 7.13 1.97
CA THR A 15 -22.95 8.56 1.67
C THR A 15 -21.87 9.17 2.55
N ILE A 16 -20.86 9.77 1.93
CA ILE A 16 -19.79 10.49 2.62
C ILE A 16 -20.02 11.97 2.42
N GLU A 17 -20.27 12.69 3.52
CA GLU A 17 -20.33 14.15 3.53
C GLU A 17 -18.99 14.69 4.01
N GLY A 18 -18.45 15.66 3.28
CA GLY A 18 -17.17 16.27 3.57
C GLY A 18 -17.27 17.80 3.62
N CYS A 19 -16.26 18.43 4.19
CA CYS A 19 -16.15 19.89 4.19
C CYS A 19 -15.86 20.42 2.77
N PRO A 20 -16.27 21.66 2.46
CA PRO A 20 -16.16 22.22 1.11
C PRO A 20 -14.72 22.43 0.64
N THR A 21 -13.76 22.52 1.56
CA THR A 21 -12.32 22.60 1.25
C THR A 21 -11.53 21.69 2.18
N SER A 22 -10.38 21.21 1.74
CA SER A 22 -9.46 20.39 2.55
C SER A 22 -8.79 21.16 3.70
N ALA A 23 -8.96 22.48 3.74
CA ALA A 23 -8.45 23.35 4.80
C ALA A 23 -9.46 23.54 5.95
N LEU A 24 -10.67 22.98 5.82
CA LEU A 24 -11.73 23.05 6.83
C LEU A 24 -12.09 21.64 7.31
N GLN A 25 -12.28 21.49 8.63
CA GLN A 25 -12.67 20.24 9.25
C GLN A 25 -13.54 20.45 10.50
N GLY A 26 -14.00 19.34 11.07
CA GLY A 26 -14.91 19.27 12.20
C GLY A 26 -16.30 18.83 11.76
N PRO A 27 -17.16 18.37 12.68
CA PRO A 27 -18.55 18.02 12.37
C PRO A 27 -19.34 19.18 11.74
N TYR A 28 -18.82 20.41 11.88
CA TYR A 28 -19.40 21.64 11.33
C TYR A 28 -18.44 22.41 10.40
N CYS A 29 -17.32 21.81 9.97
CA CYS A 29 -16.35 22.44 9.06
C CYS A 29 -15.83 23.82 9.52
N ASN A 30 -15.64 23.98 10.82
CA ASN A 30 -15.28 25.24 11.49
C ASN A 30 -13.82 25.29 11.96
N GLU A 31 -13.10 24.16 11.94
CA GLU A 31 -11.68 24.08 12.29
C GLU A 31 -10.83 24.27 11.04
N THR A 32 -9.86 25.19 11.11
CA THR A 32 -8.93 25.44 10.01
C THR A 32 -7.66 24.61 10.17
N ILE A 33 -7.21 23.99 9.08
CA ILE A 33 -5.96 23.23 9.06
C ILE A 33 -4.95 23.94 8.16
N GLU A 34 -3.76 24.18 8.70
CA GLU A 34 -2.68 24.84 7.97
C GLU A 34 -1.82 23.83 7.20
N THR A 35 -1.45 24.20 5.98
CA THR A 35 -0.65 23.35 5.09
C THR A 35 0.84 23.61 5.30
N ILE A 36 1.64 22.58 5.56
CA ILE A 36 3.10 22.71 5.64
C ILE A 36 3.69 22.58 4.23
N SER A 37 4.49 23.57 3.79
CA SER A 37 5.12 23.58 2.46
C SER A 37 6.59 23.20 2.55
N CYS A 38 7.02 22.25 1.72
CA CYS A 38 8.41 21.78 1.68
C CYS A 38 9.17 22.39 0.50
N SER A 39 10.43 22.76 0.72
CA SER A 39 11.33 23.20 -0.35
C SER A 39 12.65 22.43 -0.28
N GLN A 40 13.12 21.89 -1.40
CA GLN A 40 14.39 21.16 -1.45
C GLN A 40 15.57 22.15 -1.50
N SER A 41 16.60 21.93 -0.68
CA SER A 41 17.80 22.78 -0.73
C SER A 41 18.53 22.59 -2.07
N SER A 42 18.79 23.69 -2.77
CA SER A 42 19.22 23.73 -4.18
C SER A 42 20.67 23.26 -4.45
N ARG A 43 21.30 22.48 -3.57
CA ARG A 43 22.71 22.06 -3.75
C ARG A 43 22.90 20.75 -4.52
N TYR A 44 21.84 19.99 -4.79
CA TYR A 44 21.93 18.73 -5.54
C TYR A 44 20.84 18.65 -6.62
N SER A 45 20.94 19.50 -7.65
CA SER A 45 20.03 19.49 -8.82
C SER A 45 20.17 18.28 -9.76
N LYS A 46 20.83 17.21 -9.31
CA LYS A 46 21.04 15.97 -10.08
C LYS A 46 20.56 14.69 -9.37
N SER A 47 19.78 14.80 -8.29
CA SER A 47 19.07 13.61 -7.78
C SER A 47 17.84 13.35 -8.65
N ARG A 48 17.94 12.40 -9.59
CA ARG A 48 16.73 11.83 -10.20
C ARG A 48 15.89 11.23 -9.06
N ASN A 49 14.68 11.76 -8.85
CA ASN A 49 13.75 11.16 -7.91
C ASN A 49 13.43 9.73 -8.36
N LEU A 50 13.30 8.80 -7.41
CA LEU A 50 12.90 7.40 -7.67
C LEU A 50 11.58 7.28 -8.45
N ILE A 51 10.78 8.35 -8.53
CA ILE A 51 9.44 8.38 -9.14
C ILE A 51 9.38 9.30 -10.39
N ASP A 52 10.43 10.07 -10.71
CA ASP A 52 10.43 10.97 -11.88
C ASP A 52 10.64 10.24 -13.23
N LEU A 53 10.58 8.91 -13.26
CA LEU A 53 10.86 8.10 -14.46
C LEU A 53 9.62 7.56 -15.19
N ASN A 54 8.39 8.03 -14.93
CA ASN A 54 7.22 7.56 -15.69
C ASN A 54 6.08 8.57 -15.88
N ILE A 55 6.41 9.82 -16.24
CA ILE A 55 5.44 10.68 -16.93
C ILE A 55 6.07 11.14 -18.25
N ASP A 56 6.28 10.18 -19.17
CA ASP A 56 6.24 10.53 -20.59
C ASP A 56 4.77 10.75 -20.94
N GLU A 57 4.33 12.00 -20.80
CA GLU A 57 3.12 12.48 -21.49
C GLU A 57 3.26 12.13 -22.97
N ARG A 58 2.48 11.15 -23.42
CA ARG A 58 2.21 10.96 -24.84
C ARG A 58 1.71 12.28 -25.38
N LYS A 59 2.55 12.91 -26.21
CA LYS A 59 2.23 14.01 -27.12
C LYS A 59 0.82 13.84 -27.68
N SER A 60 -0.15 14.55 -27.11
CA SER A 60 -1.42 14.78 -27.76
C SER A 60 -1.19 15.80 -28.86
N LEU A 61 -1.52 15.41 -30.08
CA LEU A 61 -1.48 16.29 -31.24
C LEU A 61 -2.43 17.48 -31.03
N ASN A 62 -1.85 18.67 -31.09
CA ASN A 62 -2.37 19.91 -31.66
C ASN A 62 -3.86 20.23 -31.46
N THR A 63 -4.14 21.22 -30.62
CA THR A 63 -4.99 22.36 -31.03
C THR A 63 -4.43 23.66 -30.46
N ARG A 64 -4.46 24.70 -31.29
CA ARG A 64 -3.82 26.02 -31.15
C ARG A 64 -4.46 26.87 -30.04
N GLU A 65 -3.68 27.87 -29.61
CA GLU A 65 -4.04 29.11 -28.87
C GLU A 65 -4.07 28.96 -27.32
N HIS A 66 -3.27 29.66 -26.50
CA HIS A 66 -2.79 31.04 -26.52
C HIS A 66 -1.41 31.19 -25.80
N LYS A 67 -0.55 32.07 -26.33
CA LYS A 67 0.76 32.47 -25.76
C LYS A 67 0.65 33.15 -24.39
N ARG A 68 1.60 32.86 -23.49
CA ARG A 68 2.48 33.88 -22.85
C ARG A 68 3.70 33.23 -22.16
N HIS A 69 4.88 33.64 -22.64
CA HIS A 69 6.22 33.71 -22.02
C HIS A 69 6.52 32.79 -20.83
N ILE A 70 7.55 31.95 -20.91
CA ILE A 70 8.94 32.33 -20.54
C ILE A 70 9.97 31.62 -21.44
N ASN A 71 10.95 32.39 -21.94
CA ASN A 71 12.12 31.91 -22.67
C ASN A 71 13.17 31.37 -21.69
N PHE A 72 13.69 30.16 -21.90
CA PHE A 72 15.09 29.87 -21.58
C PHE A 72 15.69 28.97 -22.68
N LEU A 73 16.60 29.57 -23.45
CA LEU A 73 17.49 28.90 -24.39
C LEU A 73 18.51 28.08 -23.60
N SER A 74 18.53 26.76 -23.76
CA SER A 74 19.69 25.94 -23.38
C SER A 74 20.53 25.63 -24.62
N GLN A 75 21.56 26.45 -24.83
CA GLN A 75 22.66 26.15 -25.74
C GLN A 75 23.56 25.11 -25.05
N TRP A 76 23.60 23.89 -25.60
CA TRP A 76 24.48 22.82 -25.14
C TRP A 76 25.89 23.07 -25.67
N ASN A 77 26.85 23.33 -24.79
CA ASN A 77 28.26 23.25 -25.10
C ASN A 77 28.87 22.07 -24.32
N HIS A 78 29.41 21.11 -25.08
CA HIS A 78 30.37 20.10 -24.65
C HIS A 78 31.57 20.76 -23.97
N LEU A 79 32.01 20.26 -22.81
CA LEU A 79 33.36 20.52 -22.29
C LEU A 79 33.88 19.33 -21.48
N ASP A 80 35.11 18.96 -21.83
CA ASP A 80 35.90 17.80 -21.39
C ASP A 80 36.27 17.79 -19.91
N GLU A 81 36.42 16.56 -19.43
CA GLU A 81 36.98 16.15 -18.14
C GLU A 81 38.43 16.65 -17.95
N LYS A 82 38.70 17.32 -16.82
CA LYS A 82 40.04 17.37 -16.23
C LYS A 82 39.96 17.07 -14.74
N GLY A 83 40.50 15.91 -14.37
CA GLY A 83 40.64 15.46 -13.00
C GLY A 83 41.62 16.31 -12.19
N VAL A 84 41.26 16.56 -10.94
CA VAL A 84 42.20 16.89 -9.87
C VAL A 84 41.80 16.05 -8.67
N GLY A 85 42.68 15.11 -8.31
CA GLY A 85 42.50 14.25 -7.15
C GLY A 85 42.66 15.01 -5.86
N SER A 86 41.81 14.67 -4.88
CA SER A 86 42.11 14.90 -3.47
C SER A 86 41.56 13.73 -2.66
N ASN A 87 42.47 12.98 -2.06
CA ASN A 87 42.20 11.87 -1.17
C ASN A 87 41.60 12.39 0.15
N SER A 88 40.33 12.09 0.38
CA SER A 88 39.73 11.97 1.71
C SER A 88 38.52 11.06 1.60
N THR A 89 38.73 9.75 1.77
CA THR A 89 37.65 8.76 1.90
C THR A 89 37.03 8.89 3.28
N THR A 90 36.16 9.88 3.43
CA THR A 90 35.10 9.86 4.43
C THR A 90 33.90 9.26 3.70
N TYR A 91 33.46 8.06 4.08
CA TYR A 91 32.22 7.47 3.57
C TYR A 91 31.06 8.38 3.99
N MET A 92 30.74 9.38 3.17
CA MET A 92 29.59 10.26 3.37
C MET A 92 28.33 9.42 3.11
N ARG A 93 27.63 9.08 4.19
CA ARG A 93 26.26 8.59 4.15
C ARG A 93 25.41 9.69 3.49
N MET A 94 25.03 9.49 2.23
CA MET A 94 24.29 10.49 1.46
C MET A 94 22.80 10.34 1.75
N GLU A 95 22.31 11.16 2.67
CA GLU A 95 20.88 11.34 2.97
C GLU A 95 20.37 12.62 2.28
N ASN A 96 19.14 12.59 1.77
CA ASN A 96 18.46 13.79 1.28
C ASN A 96 17.52 14.29 2.38
N SER A 97 17.85 15.42 2.99
CA SER A 97 16.95 16.10 3.92
C SER A 97 16.15 17.18 3.20
N ILE A 98 14.83 17.11 3.37
CA ILE A 98 13.89 18.13 2.91
C ILE A 98 13.39 18.85 4.15
N THR A 99 13.69 20.14 4.25
CA THR A 99 13.16 21.02 5.30
C THR A 99 11.85 21.62 4.80
N CYS A 100 10.84 21.59 5.66
CA CYS A 100 9.53 22.17 5.39
C CYS A 100 9.24 23.28 6.39
N ALA A 101 8.51 24.30 5.94
CA ALA A 101 8.18 25.47 6.73
C ALA A 101 6.71 25.86 6.52
N ILE A 102 6.18 26.58 7.50
CA ILE A 102 4.86 27.21 7.42
C ILE A 102 5.08 28.65 6.97
N SER A 103 4.10 29.26 6.28
CA SER A 103 4.19 30.64 5.79
C SER A 103 4.40 31.70 6.89
N ASN A 104 4.07 31.37 8.15
CA ASN A 104 4.37 32.16 9.33
C ASN A 104 5.33 31.37 10.23
N ASP A 105 6.58 31.83 10.36
CA ASP A 105 7.65 31.13 11.10
C ASP A 105 7.41 30.97 12.61
N SER A 106 6.39 31.63 13.17
CA SER A 106 6.07 31.61 14.59
C SER A 106 4.63 31.17 14.87
N LEU A 107 4.47 30.09 15.62
CA LEU A 107 3.23 29.56 16.16
C LEU A 107 2.98 30.12 17.56
N CYS A 108 1.93 30.92 17.75
CA CYS A 108 1.52 31.42 19.06
C CYS A 108 0.28 30.69 19.56
N LEU A 109 0.42 29.96 20.67
CA LEU A 109 -0.62 29.16 21.30
C LEU A 109 -1.01 29.76 22.66
N ARG A 110 -2.32 29.82 22.94
CA ARG A 110 -2.80 30.04 24.31
C ARG A 110 -2.93 28.69 25.02
N HIS A 111 -3.03 28.76 26.34
CA HIS A 111 -3.21 27.57 27.15
C HIS A 111 -4.51 26.83 26.75
N GLY A 112 -4.38 25.53 26.45
CA GLY A 112 -5.50 24.69 26.02
C GLY A 112 -5.88 24.82 24.54
N ASP A 113 -5.26 25.74 23.78
CA ASP A 113 -5.46 25.82 22.34
C ASP A 113 -4.73 24.65 21.65
N ILE A 114 -5.42 24.01 20.71
CA ILE A 114 -4.86 23.02 19.80
C ILE A 114 -4.80 23.64 18.41
N LYS A 115 -3.65 23.47 17.75
CA LYS A 115 -3.48 23.88 16.35
C LYS A 115 -3.22 22.65 15.49
N PHE A 116 -3.87 22.62 14.33
CA PHE A 116 -3.83 21.50 13.40
C PHE A 116 -3.08 21.86 12.14
N TYR A 117 -2.24 20.92 11.72
CA TYR A 117 -1.44 20.99 10.50
C TYR A 117 -1.60 19.70 9.71
N PHE A 118 -1.29 19.77 8.42
CA PHE A 118 -1.00 18.57 7.65
C PHE A 118 0.27 18.71 6.82
N LEU A 119 0.92 17.57 6.59
CA LEU A 119 2.07 17.41 5.72
C LEU A 119 1.84 16.22 4.79
N ASP A 120 2.04 16.43 3.50
CA ASP A 120 1.97 15.34 2.51
C ASP A 120 3.38 14.77 2.28
N VAL A 121 3.59 13.53 2.71
CA VAL A 121 4.81 12.76 2.42
C VAL A 121 4.65 12.15 1.04
N VAL A 122 5.33 12.72 0.05
CA VAL A 122 5.15 12.37 -1.37
C VAL A 122 6.00 11.19 -1.84
N ASN A 123 7.01 10.79 -1.08
CA ASN A 123 7.93 9.69 -1.43
C ASN A 123 8.32 8.92 -0.17
N ILE A 124 8.86 7.71 -0.32
CA ILE A 124 9.36 6.92 0.80
C ILE A 124 10.40 7.72 1.56
N ALA A 125 10.11 7.99 2.82
CA ALA A 125 11.02 8.64 3.74
C ALA A 125 11.48 7.66 4.81
N LEU A 126 12.71 7.86 5.26
CA LEU A 126 13.30 7.13 6.37
C LEU A 126 12.79 7.66 7.69
N GLN A 127 12.63 8.98 7.79
CA GLN A 127 12.33 9.67 9.03
C GLN A 127 11.54 10.93 8.73
N PHE A 128 10.56 11.22 9.58
CA PHE A 128 9.93 12.52 9.67
C PHE A 128 10.14 13.06 11.09
N GLU A 129 10.79 14.21 11.20
CA GLU A 129 11.18 14.83 12.46
C GLU A 129 10.51 16.20 12.63
N ILE A 130 10.04 16.47 13.84
CA ILE A 130 9.44 17.74 14.24
C ILE A 130 10.19 18.28 15.45
N THR A 131 10.75 19.47 15.30
CA THR A 131 11.58 20.11 16.33
C THR A 131 11.02 21.47 16.70
N ALA A 132 10.83 21.70 18.00
CA ALA A 132 10.45 23.02 18.51
C ALA A 132 11.70 23.83 18.86
N MET A 133 11.77 25.05 18.34
CA MET A 133 12.79 26.03 18.67
C MET A 133 12.22 27.15 19.55
N ASN A 134 13.10 27.72 20.38
CA ASN A 134 12.81 28.89 21.22
C ASN A 134 11.72 28.65 22.29
N PHE A 135 11.53 27.40 22.73
CA PHE A 135 10.64 27.08 23.84
C PHE A 135 11.35 27.30 25.19
N GLY A 136 11.18 28.48 25.78
CA GLY A 136 11.94 28.93 26.96
C GLY A 136 11.31 28.68 28.33
N SER A 137 10.22 27.91 28.45
CA SER A 137 9.48 27.77 29.73
C SER A 137 9.59 26.36 30.32
N SER A 138 10.19 26.24 31.51
CA SER A 138 10.36 24.97 32.23
C SER A 138 9.06 24.39 32.82
N GLN A 139 8.00 25.20 32.90
CA GLN A 139 6.71 24.84 33.53
C GLN A 139 5.64 24.39 32.53
N LYS A 140 5.87 24.59 31.23
CA LYS A 140 4.96 24.21 30.14
C LYS A 140 5.56 23.06 29.34
N SER A 141 4.70 22.24 28.76
CA SER A 141 5.02 21.19 27.80
C SER A 141 4.32 21.49 26.48
N LEU A 142 4.98 21.18 25.37
CA LEU A 142 4.41 21.32 24.04
C LEU A 142 4.19 19.90 23.52
N ILE A 143 2.95 19.43 23.57
CA ILE A 143 2.63 18.07 23.17
C ILE A 143 2.24 18.09 21.69
N CYS A 144 2.86 17.19 20.93
CA CYS A 144 2.57 16.97 19.53
C CYS A 144 1.92 15.59 19.38
N TYR A 145 0.84 15.53 18.60
CA TYR A 145 0.13 14.31 18.24
C TYR A 145 0.15 14.16 16.72
N LEU A 146 0.43 12.96 16.23
CA LEU A 146 0.40 12.65 14.80
C LEU A 146 -0.52 11.48 14.51
N ARG A 147 -1.14 11.52 13.34
CA ARG A 147 -1.95 10.42 12.82
C ARG A 147 -1.99 10.40 11.30
N TYR A 148 -1.91 9.20 10.73
CA TYR A 148 -1.87 8.98 9.28
C TYR A 148 -3.28 9.00 8.67
N ASN A 149 -3.47 9.79 7.61
CA ASN A 149 -4.72 9.99 6.84
C ASN A 149 -5.97 10.40 7.64
N VAL A 150 -5.84 10.67 8.94
CA VAL A 150 -6.93 11.06 9.83
C VAL A 150 -6.40 12.06 10.85
N LEU A 151 -7.23 13.01 11.29
CA LEU A 151 -6.85 13.94 12.35
C LEU A 151 -6.53 13.20 13.67
N PRO A 152 -5.45 13.59 14.37
CA PRO A 152 -5.19 13.14 15.72
C PRO A 152 -6.10 13.86 16.73
N GLN A 153 -6.46 13.14 17.78
CA GLN A 153 -7.10 13.67 18.99
C GLN A 153 -6.27 13.24 20.21
N ARG A 154 -6.51 13.88 21.36
CA ARG A 154 -5.79 13.55 22.61
C ARG A 154 -5.86 12.05 22.95
N ASP A 155 -7.03 11.46 22.80
CA ASP A 155 -7.27 10.04 23.12
C ASP A 155 -7.07 9.11 21.92
N LEU A 156 -6.91 9.67 20.70
CA LEU A 156 -6.86 8.90 19.47
C LEU A 156 -5.81 9.47 18.51
N HIS A 157 -4.60 8.95 18.63
CA HIS A 157 -3.42 9.31 17.84
C HIS A 157 -2.56 8.08 17.57
N ASP A 158 -1.72 8.14 16.53
CA ASP A 158 -0.78 7.06 16.23
C ASP A 158 0.55 7.28 16.99
N TYR A 159 0.98 8.55 17.08
CA TYR A 159 2.20 8.94 17.77
C TYR A 159 1.95 10.20 18.61
N SER A 160 2.64 10.30 19.74
CA SER A 160 2.67 11.52 20.55
C SER A 160 4.02 11.71 21.22
N GLY A 161 4.35 12.96 21.56
CA GLY A 161 5.57 13.29 22.28
C GLY A 161 5.58 14.74 22.77
N ASP A 162 6.36 14.98 23.81
CA ASP A 162 6.64 16.35 24.30
C ASP A 162 7.82 16.93 23.52
N ILE A 163 7.51 17.80 22.56
CA ILE A 163 8.49 18.46 21.69
C ILE A 163 9.18 19.66 22.36
N SER A 164 8.89 19.96 23.63
CA SER A 164 9.52 21.07 24.35
C SER A 164 11.00 20.85 24.66
N SER A 165 11.42 19.60 24.83
CA SER A 165 12.80 19.24 25.22
C SER A 165 13.52 18.33 24.24
N ALA A 166 12.80 17.62 23.39
CA ALA A 166 13.36 16.66 22.44
C ALA A 166 12.53 16.66 21.14
N PRO A 167 13.13 16.38 19.98
CA PRO A 167 12.37 16.27 18.74
C PRO A 167 11.44 15.06 18.76
N LEU A 168 10.29 15.18 18.08
CA LEU A 168 9.41 14.04 17.82
C LEU A 168 9.81 13.41 16.49
N VAL A 169 10.28 12.17 16.57
CA VAL A 169 10.83 11.41 15.45
C VAL A 169 9.89 10.27 15.09
N LEU A 170 9.37 10.31 13.87
CA LEU A 170 8.64 9.22 13.24
C LEU A 170 9.56 8.45 12.31
N ASN A 171 9.81 7.19 12.63
CA ASN A 171 10.60 6.29 11.80
C ASN A 171 9.72 5.66 10.70
N VAL A 172 10.24 5.68 9.48
CA VAL A 172 9.67 5.02 8.30
C VAL A 172 8.21 5.40 8.04
N PRO A 173 7.89 6.71 7.87
CA PRO A 173 6.53 7.16 7.61
C PRO A 173 5.99 6.62 6.28
N ASN A 174 4.68 6.33 6.25
CA ASN A 174 3.97 6.03 5.02
C ASN A 174 3.85 7.28 4.13
N ILE A 175 3.93 7.08 2.82
CA ILE A 175 3.52 8.02 1.78
C ILE A 175 2.04 8.35 1.99
N GLY A 176 1.72 9.63 1.93
CA GLY A 176 0.37 10.15 2.10
C GLY A 176 0.31 11.29 3.10
N ARG A 177 -0.90 11.61 3.53
CA ARG A 177 -1.16 12.77 4.37
C ARG A 177 -0.98 12.43 5.84
N TRP A 178 -0.10 13.14 6.51
CA TRP A 178 0.04 13.11 7.96
C TRP A 178 -0.61 14.33 8.56
N TYR A 179 -1.52 14.11 9.50
CA TYR A 179 -2.14 15.17 10.28
C TYR A 179 -1.43 15.30 11.61
N ILE A 180 -1.17 16.54 12.00
CA ILE A 180 -0.44 16.89 13.22
C ILE A 180 -1.30 17.84 14.05
N ALA A 181 -1.38 17.58 15.35
CA ALA A 181 -1.98 18.48 16.33
C ALA A 181 -0.96 18.88 17.39
N ILE A 182 -0.87 20.18 17.68
CA ILE A 182 0.07 20.72 18.66
C ILE A 182 -0.72 21.45 19.75
N GLU A 183 -0.42 21.12 21.00
CA GLU A 183 -1.09 21.65 22.19
C GLU A 183 -0.07 22.10 23.24
N THR A 184 -0.38 23.19 23.95
CA THR A 184 0.37 23.61 25.15
C THR A 184 -0.30 23.13 26.44
N VAL A 185 0.45 22.42 27.28
CA VAL A 185 -0.03 21.86 28.56
C VAL A 185 0.84 22.35 29.71
N ASN A 186 0.25 22.65 30.88
CA ASN A 186 1.00 23.03 32.08
C ASN A 186 1.42 21.79 32.88
N LYS A 187 2.72 21.65 33.19
CA LYS A 187 3.26 20.52 33.98
C LYS A 187 2.70 20.48 35.41
N ALA A 188 2.40 21.65 36.00
CA ALA A 188 1.89 21.76 37.37
C ALA A 188 0.41 21.34 37.53
N GLN A 189 -0.35 21.29 36.43
CA GLN A 189 -1.80 21.09 36.48
C GLN A 189 -2.22 19.62 36.30
N MET A 190 -1.26 18.72 36.07
CA MET A 190 -1.52 17.27 36.13
C MET A 190 -1.94 16.81 37.54
N ASN A 191 -1.68 17.63 38.57
CA ASN A 191 -1.94 17.30 39.98
C ASN A 191 -2.93 18.26 40.70
N SER A 192 -3.54 19.26 40.02
CA SER A 192 -4.50 20.13 40.70
C SER A 192 -5.55 20.76 39.77
N THR A 193 -6.81 20.59 40.14
CA THR A 193 -8.02 21.07 39.44
C THR A 193 -8.36 22.54 39.69
N ALA A 194 -7.42 23.38 40.12
CA ALA A 194 -7.72 24.80 40.34
C ALA A 194 -6.47 25.68 40.31
N SER A 195 -6.26 26.37 39.19
CA SER A 195 -5.70 27.72 39.21
C SER A 195 -6.15 28.49 37.97
N ALA A 196 -6.40 29.79 38.14
CA ALA A 196 -6.99 30.68 37.15
C ALA A 196 -6.17 30.73 35.84
N PRO A 197 -6.81 30.87 34.67
CA PRO A 197 -6.11 30.88 33.39
C PRO A 197 -5.28 32.16 33.26
N LEU A 198 -3.96 32.05 33.44
CA LEU A 198 -3.05 33.10 32.99
C LEU A 198 -3.11 33.13 31.45
N LEU A 199 -3.53 34.25 30.88
CA LEU A 199 -3.48 34.56 29.45
C LEU A 199 -2.03 34.74 28.98
N ASP A 200 -1.24 33.68 29.08
CA ASP A 200 0.16 33.69 28.68
C ASP A 200 0.30 32.97 27.34
N THR A 201 0.36 33.77 26.27
CA THR A 201 0.49 33.26 24.90
C THR A 201 1.95 32.88 24.67
N THR A 202 2.20 31.62 24.34
CA THR A 202 3.57 31.12 24.09
C THR A 202 3.78 31.00 22.59
N CYS A 203 4.77 31.71 22.07
CA CYS A 203 5.15 31.67 20.66
C CYS A 203 6.38 30.78 20.46
N VAL A 204 6.29 29.86 19.51
CA VAL A 204 7.28 28.80 19.24
C VAL A 204 7.53 28.76 17.74
N SER A 205 8.76 28.46 17.32
CA SER A 205 9.04 28.16 15.92
C SER A 205 9.19 26.65 15.76
N LEU A 206 8.64 26.09 14.68
CA LEU A 206 8.67 24.66 14.40
C LEU A 206 9.46 24.40 13.13
N GLU A 207 10.45 23.52 13.23
CA GLU A 207 11.16 22.98 12.08
C GLU A 207 10.67 21.58 11.80
N TRP A 208 10.40 21.33 10.51
CA TRP A 208 9.86 20.08 10.01
C TRP A 208 10.86 19.52 9.02
N GLN A 209 11.32 18.28 9.24
CA GLN A 209 12.33 17.67 8.39
C GLN A 209 11.89 16.28 7.96
N VAL A 210 11.87 16.05 6.64
CA VAL A 210 11.65 14.72 6.06
C VAL A 210 12.96 14.25 5.45
N THR A 211 13.48 13.14 5.95
CA THR A 211 14.76 12.57 5.51
C THR A 211 14.50 11.30 4.70
N GLY A 212 15.10 11.22 3.51
CA GLY A 212 15.05 10.05 2.63
C GLY A 212 16.43 9.55 2.21
N CYS A 213 16.48 8.34 1.67
CA CYS A 213 17.70 7.74 1.15
C CYS A 213 17.97 8.17 -0.30
N LEU A 214 19.24 8.40 -0.64
CA LEU A 214 19.67 8.69 -2.01
C LEU A 214 20.17 7.44 -2.75
N ASN A 215 20.33 7.58 -4.07
CA ASN A 215 21.03 6.62 -4.94
C ASN A 215 20.42 5.21 -4.97
N GLY A 216 19.09 5.09 -4.90
CA GLY A 216 18.43 3.78 -4.94
C GLY A 216 18.76 2.92 -3.72
N LYS A 217 18.96 3.55 -2.55
CA LYS A 217 19.09 2.86 -1.28
C LYS A 217 17.81 2.95 -0.46
N ALA A 218 17.60 1.99 0.43
CA ALA A 218 16.51 1.97 1.40
C ALA A 218 16.91 1.24 2.69
N GLY A 219 15.95 1.11 3.60
CA GLY A 219 16.14 0.53 4.93
C GLY A 219 16.41 1.60 5.99
N THR A 220 16.35 1.19 7.26
CA THR A 220 16.53 2.04 8.45
C THR A 220 17.83 2.85 8.49
N ASN A 221 18.79 2.50 7.63
CA ASN A 221 20.15 3.01 7.62
C ASN A 221 20.64 3.38 6.21
N CYS A 222 19.74 3.40 5.22
CA CYS A 222 20.03 3.58 3.79
C CYS A 222 21.16 2.66 3.27
N SER A 223 21.23 1.44 3.81
CA SER A 223 22.32 0.50 3.52
C SER A 223 21.98 -0.47 2.38
N TRP A 224 20.70 -0.71 2.15
CA TRP A 224 20.20 -1.78 1.30
C TRP A 224 19.82 -1.25 -0.07
N GLU A 225 19.99 -2.07 -1.11
CA GLU A 225 19.58 -1.71 -2.46
C GLU A 225 18.04 -1.65 -2.59
N ALA A 226 17.59 -0.70 -3.39
CA ALA A 226 16.21 -0.43 -3.69
C ALA A 226 16.02 -0.25 -5.20
N TYR A 227 15.09 -1.02 -5.77
CA TYR A 227 14.83 -1.04 -7.20
C TYR A 227 13.39 -0.69 -7.51
N VAL A 228 13.19 0.13 -8.54
CA VAL A 228 11.86 0.44 -9.06
C VAL A 228 11.55 -0.54 -10.18
N LEU A 229 10.39 -1.17 -10.07
CA LEU A 229 9.87 -2.09 -11.06
C LEU A 229 8.98 -1.34 -12.04
N GLN A 230 9.29 -1.50 -13.32
CA GLN A 230 8.49 -1.01 -14.42
C GLN A 230 7.34 -1.97 -14.70
N ARG A 231 6.14 -1.39 -14.85
CA ARG A 231 4.95 -2.12 -15.28
C ARG A 231 5.02 -2.43 -16.78
N VAL A 232 4.83 -3.70 -17.13
CA VAL A 232 4.70 -4.15 -18.52
C VAL A 232 3.30 -4.75 -18.72
N PRO A 233 2.43 -4.11 -19.51
CA PRO A 233 1.12 -4.65 -19.85
C PRO A 233 1.23 -5.98 -20.59
N LYS A 234 0.34 -6.92 -20.26
CA LYS A 234 0.30 -8.22 -20.95
C LYS A 234 -0.26 -8.06 -22.37
N ARG A 235 0.26 -8.81 -23.34
CA ARG A 235 -0.12 -8.69 -24.78
C ARG A 235 -1.56 -9.11 -25.10
N SER A 236 -2.15 -9.99 -24.28
CA SER A 236 -3.53 -10.45 -24.40
C SER A 236 -4.12 -10.65 -23.01
N PRO A 237 -4.50 -9.55 -22.34
CA PRO A 237 -4.97 -9.63 -20.97
C PRO A 237 -6.44 -10.07 -20.91
N SER A 238 -6.81 -10.82 -19.87
CA SER A 238 -8.22 -11.14 -19.61
C SER A 238 -8.99 -9.95 -19.01
N VAL A 239 -8.26 -9.07 -18.31
CA VAL A 239 -8.75 -7.84 -17.68
C VAL A 239 -7.81 -6.67 -17.99
N PRO A 240 -8.30 -5.43 -18.18
CA PRO A 240 -7.52 -4.35 -18.77
C PRO A 240 -6.26 -3.94 -17.98
N PHE A 241 -6.23 -4.24 -16.67
CA PHE A 241 -5.10 -3.89 -15.81
C PHE A 241 -4.03 -4.99 -15.70
N GLU A 242 -4.22 -6.17 -16.30
CA GLU A 242 -3.26 -7.28 -16.22
C GLU A 242 -1.86 -6.89 -16.73
N SER A 243 -0.87 -7.06 -15.85
CA SER A 243 0.52 -6.67 -16.13
C SER A 243 1.50 -7.48 -15.29
N TYR A 244 2.76 -7.47 -15.68
CA TYR A 244 3.87 -7.95 -14.85
C TYR A 244 4.84 -6.80 -14.58
N TYR A 245 5.65 -6.96 -13.54
CA TYR A 245 6.60 -5.96 -13.09
C TYR A 245 8.03 -6.50 -13.18
N VAL A 246 8.92 -5.69 -13.74
CA VAL A 246 10.33 -6.04 -13.96
C VAL A 246 11.23 -4.87 -13.56
N PRO A 247 12.42 -5.11 -13.01
CA PRO A 247 13.34 -4.03 -12.66
C PRO A 247 13.67 -3.15 -13.86
N THR A 248 13.76 -1.84 -13.64
CA THR A 248 14.07 -0.86 -14.70
C THR A 248 15.55 -0.88 -15.11
N ASP A 249 16.41 -1.53 -14.32
CA ASP A 249 17.83 -1.68 -14.63
C ASP A 249 18.08 -2.50 -15.90
N GLU A 250 19.13 -2.15 -16.66
CA GLU A 250 19.57 -2.85 -17.88
C GLU A 250 19.88 -4.34 -17.68
N ARG A 251 20.01 -4.78 -16.42
CA ARG A 251 20.23 -6.16 -16.01
C ARG A 251 19.00 -7.05 -16.24
N ALA A 252 17.79 -6.48 -16.27
CA ALA A 252 16.55 -7.22 -16.47
C ALA A 252 16.04 -7.13 -17.92
N SER A 253 15.52 -8.24 -18.45
CA SER A 253 14.87 -8.28 -19.76
C SER A 253 13.38 -8.01 -19.62
N LEU A 254 12.88 -6.97 -20.30
CA LEU A 254 11.45 -6.64 -20.37
C LEU A 254 10.60 -7.73 -21.05
N GLN A 255 11.21 -8.66 -21.77
CA GLN A 255 10.49 -9.75 -22.45
C GLN A 255 10.07 -10.87 -21.51
N ASN A 256 10.77 -11.04 -20.38
CA ASN A 256 10.48 -12.10 -19.42
C ASN A 256 9.57 -11.56 -18.31
N SER A 257 8.62 -12.37 -17.86
CA SER A 257 7.75 -12.05 -16.72
C SER A 257 8.41 -12.28 -15.36
N HIS A 258 9.68 -12.69 -15.36
CA HIS A 258 10.47 -13.02 -14.19
C HIS A 258 11.92 -12.55 -14.38
N PHE A 259 12.61 -12.31 -13.27
CA PHE A 259 14.01 -11.87 -13.26
C PHE A 259 14.81 -12.67 -12.23
N SER A 260 16.12 -12.85 -12.49
CA SER A 260 17.04 -13.52 -11.56
C SER A 260 17.35 -12.58 -10.40
N LEU A 261 17.16 -13.06 -9.17
CA LEU A 261 17.33 -12.26 -7.96
C LEU A 261 18.79 -11.98 -7.67
N GLU A 262 19.70 -12.90 -7.99
CA GLU A 262 21.13 -12.85 -7.65
C GLU A 262 21.82 -11.55 -8.10
N GLN A 263 21.34 -10.97 -9.20
CA GLN A 263 21.83 -9.73 -9.78
C GLN A 263 21.40 -8.47 -9.02
N PHE A 264 20.36 -8.57 -8.19
CA PHE A 264 19.73 -7.48 -7.45
C PHE A 264 19.94 -7.58 -5.94
N LEU A 265 20.24 -8.77 -5.39
CA LEU A 265 20.44 -8.96 -3.96
C LEU A 265 21.55 -8.05 -3.42
N SER A 266 21.19 -7.27 -2.39
CA SER A 266 22.13 -6.45 -1.61
C SER A 266 23.23 -7.29 -1.00
N ASN A 267 24.41 -6.69 -0.86
CA ASN A 267 25.50 -7.29 -0.11
C ASN A 267 25.46 -6.80 1.34
N SER A 268 25.69 -7.71 2.29
CA SER A 268 25.94 -7.38 3.69
C SER A 268 27.28 -7.95 4.10
N SER A 269 28.14 -7.12 4.68
CA SER A 269 29.43 -7.55 5.23
C SER A 269 29.37 -7.81 6.74
N ASN A 270 28.35 -7.29 7.42
CA ASN A 270 28.31 -7.19 8.88
C ASN A 270 27.21 -8.03 9.53
N GLU A 271 26.14 -8.33 8.79
CA GLU A 271 24.98 -9.07 9.31
C GLU A 271 24.83 -10.42 8.59
N SER A 272 24.21 -11.39 9.26
CA SER A 272 23.92 -12.71 8.68
C SER A 272 22.80 -12.66 7.62
N PHE A 273 22.06 -11.55 7.58
CA PHE A 273 21.04 -11.29 6.58
C PHE A 273 21.27 -9.94 5.90
N ALA A 274 20.65 -9.79 4.75
CA ALA A 274 20.57 -8.55 4.00
C ALA A 274 19.13 -8.33 3.54
N TRP A 275 18.79 -7.06 3.32
CA TRP A 275 17.51 -6.66 2.74
C TRP A 275 17.70 -6.17 1.31
N THR A 276 16.70 -6.41 0.47
CA THR A 276 16.60 -5.82 -0.86
C THR A 276 15.16 -5.37 -1.07
N TYR A 277 14.97 -4.14 -1.52
CA TYR A 277 13.64 -3.55 -1.66
C TYR A 277 13.23 -3.39 -3.12
N PHE A 278 11.98 -3.70 -3.41
CA PHE A 278 11.39 -3.55 -4.73
C PHE A 278 10.13 -2.67 -4.62
N PHE A 279 10.07 -1.62 -5.42
CA PHE A 279 8.96 -0.68 -5.47
C PHE A 279 8.18 -0.86 -6.75
N LEU A 280 6.87 -0.90 -6.65
CA LEU A 280 5.97 -0.93 -7.80
C LEU A 280 4.78 -0.01 -7.55
N ASP A 281 4.20 0.49 -8.63
CA ASP A 281 3.02 1.33 -8.58
C ASP A 281 1.83 0.61 -9.22
N ILE A 282 0.72 0.52 -8.47
CA ILE A 282 -0.54 -0.01 -8.99
C ILE A 282 -1.30 1.15 -9.62
N PRO A 283 -1.57 1.09 -10.93
CA PRO A 283 -2.13 2.21 -11.66
C PRO A 283 -3.56 2.51 -11.23
N HIS A 284 -3.95 3.77 -11.39
CA HIS A 284 -5.31 4.21 -11.17
C HIS A 284 -6.32 3.38 -11.94
N GLY A 285 -7.44 3.09 -11.28
CA GLY A 285 -8.50 2.23 -11.78
C GLY A 285 -8.25 0.73 -11.59
N SER A 286 -7.23 0.32 -10.83
CA SER A 286 -6.88 -1.10 -10.63
C SER A 286 -6.95 -1.56 -9.17
N ALA A 287 -7.66 -0.83 -8.29
CA ALA A 287 -7.75 -1.16 -6.86
C ALA A 287 -8.31 -2.57 -6.56
N GLY A 288 -9.08 -3.14 -7.48
CA GLY A 288 -9.67 -4.47 -7.32
C GLY A 288 -8.84 -5.62 -7.87
N ALA A 289 -7.57 -5.38 -8.17
CA ALA A 289 -6.66 -6.38 -8.72
C ALA A 289 -6.01 -7.26 -7.65
N LEU A 290 -5.47 -8.40 -8.10
CA LEU A 290 -4.67 -9.33 -7.32
C LEU A 290 -3.19 -9.08 -7.60
N ILE A 291 -2.38 -8.75 -6.58
CA ILE A 291 -0.92 -8.85 -6.71
C ILE A 291 -0.53 -10.30 -6.46
N HIS A 292 0.19 -10.88 -7.40
CA HIS A 292 0.77 -12.21 -7.26
C HIS A 292 2.30 -12.10 -7.33
N VAL A 293 2.94 -12.47 -6.22
CA VAL A 293 4.40 -12.56 -6.09
C VAL A 293 4.79 -14.02 -5.98
N GLN A 294 5.76 -14.44 -6.78
CA GLN A 294 6.29 -15.79 -6.77
C GLN A 294 7.81 -15.74 -6.77
N ILE A 295 8.42 -16.51 -5.88
CA ILE A 295 9.86 -16.74 -5.78
C ILE A 295 10.10 -18.24 -5.96
N LYS A 296 10.98 -18.60 -6.88
CA LYS A 296 11.37 -19.99 -7.14
C LYS A 296 12.87 -20.14 -7.10
N SER A 297 13.36 -21.19 -6.46
CA SER A 297 14.78 -21.55 -6.41
C SER A 297 15.00 -22.99 -6.80
N ASP A 298 16.19 -23.30 -7.27
CA ASP A 298 16.69 -24.67 -7.44
C ASP A 298 17.11 -25.32 -6.10
N LYS A 299 17.27 -24.52 -5.04
CA LYS A 299 17.67 -24.96 -3.69
C LYS A 299 16.63 -24.58 -2.64
N GLU A 300 16.90 -25.00 -1.39
CA GLU A 300 16.07 -24.63 -0.25
C GLU A 300 16.08 -23.12 -0.02
N LEU A 301 14.89 -22.51 -0.06
CA LEU A 301 14.71 -21.08 0.11
C LEU A 301 14.72 -20.69 1.60
N ASN A 302 15.69 -19.86 1.99
CA ASN A 302 15.74 -19.19 3.29
C ASN A 302 15.44 -17.69 3.16
N TYR A 303 14.41 -17.34 2.39
CA TYR A 303 13.99 -15.97 2.13
C TYR A 303 12.73 -15.65 2.95
N GLU A 304 12.63 -14.40 3.38
CA GLU A 304 11.43 -13.83 3.98
C GLU A 304 10.97 -12.66 3.14
N LEU A 305 9.67 -12.61 2.82
CA LEU A 305 9.07 -11.55 2.01
C LEU A 305 8.12 -10.72 2.88
N TYR A 306 8.36 -9.42 2.88
CA TYR A 306 7.55 -8.42 3.56
C TYR A 306 6.98 -7.47 2.53
N SER A 307 5.76 -6.99 2.75
CA SER A 307 5.18 -5.96 1.90
C SER A 307 4.44 -4.91 2.72
N LYS A 308 4.44 -3.69 2.20
CA LYS A 308 3.77 -2.54 2.81
C LYS A 308 3.25 -1.59 1.73
N TYR A 309 2.03 -1.12 1.90
CA TYR A 309 1.43 -0.11 1.03
C TYR A 309 1.84 1.30 1.49
N GLY A 310 2.41 2.09 0.58
CA GLY A 310 2.85 3.46 0.84
C GLY A 310 4.06 3.58 1.78
N GLY A 311 4.47 2.55 2.50
CA GLY A 311 5.59 2.60 3.43
C GLY A 311 6.71 1.63 3.08
N LEU A 312 7.83 1.73 3.78
CA LEU A 312 8.90 0.74 3.71
C LEU A 312 8.66 -0.36 4.76
N PRO A 313 8.64 -1.64 4.39
CA PRO A 313 8.52 -2.72 5.35
C PRO A 313 9.79 -2.87 6.20
N SER A 314 9.62 -3.29 7.44
CA SER A 314 10.69 -3.65 8.38
C SER A 314 10.28 -4.87 9.22
N ASN A 315 11.18 -5.37 10.08
CA ASN A 315 10.85 -6.44 11.02
C ASN A 315 9.62 -6.11 11.90
N ASP A 316 9.47 -4.84 12.27
CA ASP A 316 8.47 -4.37 13.23
C ASP A 316 7.22 -3.78 12.54
N SER A 317 7.28 -3.52 11.23
CA SER A 317 6.21 -2.84 10.49
C SER A 317 6.04 -3.40 9.09
N TRP A 318 4.94 -4.12 8.85
CA TRP A 318 4.60 -4.71 7.56
C TRP A 318 3.08 -4.90 7.47
N ASP A 319 2.55 -4.99 6.25
CA ASP A 319 1.12 -5.24 6.00
C ASP A 319 0.86 -6.71 5.64
N TYR A 320 1.76 -7.31 4.85
CA TYR A 320 1.79 -8.75 4.61
C TYR A 320 3.18 -9.32 4.78
N TYR A 321 3.24 -10.52 5.34
CA TYR A 321 4.46 -11.29 5.58
C TYR A 321 4.27 -12.72 5.13
N ALA A 322 5.29 -13.24 4.46
CA ALA A 322 5.37 -14.62 4.03
C ALA A 322 6.77 -15.18 4.31
N SER A 323 6.84 -16.41 4.81
CA SER A 323 8.08 -17.19 4.97
C SER A 323 7.83 -18.69 4.79
N ARG A 324 8.89 -19.49 4.85
CA ARG A 324 8.84 -20.95 4.70
C ARG A 324 8.00 -21.66 5.77
N THR A 325 8.12 -21.25 7.03
CA THR A 325 7.58 -21.99 8.20
C THR A 325 6.45 -21.26 8.91
N SER A 326 6.30 -19.96 8.68
CA SER A 326 5.24 -19.15 9.25
C SER A 326 4.63 -18.24 8.19
N SER A 327 3.31 -18.36 8.02
CA SER A 327 2.49 -17.31 7.44
C SER A 327 1.88 -16.50 8.58
N SER A 328 1.73 -15.20 8.37
CA SER A 328 1.14 -14.35 9.41
C SER A 328 -0.32 -14.70 9.65
N THR A 329 -0.64 -15.10 10.88
CA THR A 329 -2.02 -15.15 11.43
C THR A 329 -2.57 -13.75 11.75
N GLY A 330 -1.81 -12.68 11.44
CA GLY A 330 -2.12 -11.29 11.77
C GLY A 330 -2.12 -10.32 10.59
N SER A 331 -2.17 -10.79 9.33
CA SER A 331 -2.35 -9.89 8.19
C SER A 331 -3.71 -9.18 8.28
N ILE A 332 -3.74 -7.88 7.94
CA ILE A 332 -4.96 -7.06 8.04
C ILE A 332 -5.98 -7.44 6.94
N PHE A 333 -5.56 -8.16 5.90
CA PHE A 333 -6.38 -8.55 4.75
C PHE A 333 -6.02 -9.95 4.20
N PHE A 334 -6.91 -10.51 3.37
CA PHE A 334 -6.79 -11.84 2.76
C PHE A 334 -5.52 -11.95 1.92
N SER A 335 -4.62 -12.85 2.30
CA SER A 335 -3.53 -13.31 1.45
C SER A 335 -3.50 -14.83 1.38
N LEU A 336 -3.29 -15.38 0.18
CA LEU A 336 -3.08 -16.81 0.00
C LEU A 336 -1.58 -17.05 -0.15
N GLN A 337 -1.02 -17.89 0.72
CA GLN A 337 0.36 -18.31 0.64
C GLN A 337 0.43 -19.82 0.38
N ASN A 338 1.26 -20.22 -0.57
CA ASN A 338 1.66 -21.61 -0.74
C ASN A 338 3.19 -21.66 -0.82
N SER A 339 3.81 -22.31 0.13
CA SER A 339 5.27 -22.46 0.18
C SER A 339 5.65 -23.94 0.19
N THR A 340 6.50 -24.32 -0.75
CA THR A 340 7.26 -25.58 -0.71
C THR A 340 8.68 -25.27 -0.24
N ASN A 341 9.55 -26.28 -0.20
CA ASN A 341 10.97 -26.06 0.15
C ASN A 341 11.70 -25.15 -0.85
N THR A 342 11.22 -25.06 -2.10
CA THR A 342 11.89 -24.38 -3.22
C THR A 342 11.10 -23.21 -3.78
N ASP A 343 9.79 -23.17 -3.52
CA ASP A 343 8.87 -22.21 -4.12
C ASP A 343 8.10 -21.47 -3.03
N MET A 344 7.90 -20.18 -3.22
CA MET A 344 7.16 -19.33 -2.31
C MET A 344 6.24 -18.42 -3.12
N ASP A 345 4.94 -18.61 -2.93
CA ASP A 345 3.89 -17.82 -3.58
C ASP A 345 3.14 -16.96 -2.55
N LEU A 346 2.95 -15.67 -2.83
CA LEU A 346 2.14 -14.74 -2.06
C LEU A 346 1.13 -14.04 -2.99
N SER A 347 -0.16 -14.19 -2.69
CA SER A 347 -1.26 -13.50 -3.38
C SER A 347 -1.92 -12.49 -2.46
N ILE A 348 -1.92 -11.21 -2.83
CA ILE A 348 -2.57 -10.10 -2.12
C ILE A 348 -3.83 -9.67 -2.90
N PHE A 349 -5.00 -9.85 -2.28
CA PHE A 349 -6.29 -9.57 -2.93
C PHE A 349 -6.72 -8.12 -2.72
N TYR A 350 -7.40 -7.55 -3.73
CA TYR A 350 -7.97 -6.19 -3.68
C TYR A 350 -6.90 -5.13 -3.34
N ALA A 351 -5.79 -5.17 -4.07
CA ALA A 351 -4.68 -4.30 -3.81
C ALA A 351 -5.00 -2.84 -4.14
N LYS A 352 -4.80 -1.96 -3.16
CA LYS A 352 -4.99 -0.51 -3.30
C LYS A 352 -4.13 0.09 -4.41
N GLU A 353 -4.68 1.06 -5.12
CA GLU A 353 -3.95 1.89 -6.09
C GLU A 353 -2.84 2.69 -5.40
N GLY A 354 -1.74 2.91 -6.10
CA GLY A 354 -0.57 3.63 -5.58
C GLY A 354 0.63 2.73 -5.31
N THR A 355 1.58 3.25 -4.55
CA THR A 355 2.91 2.65 -4.41
C THR A 355 2.94 1.53 -3.37
N TRP A 356 3.47 0.38 -3.79
CA TRP A 356 3.73 -0.78 -2.94
C TRP A 356 5.22 -1.03 -2.83
N CYS A 357 5.68 -1.39 -1.64
CA CYS A 357 7.04 -1.83 -1.39
C CYS A 357 7.05 -3.30 -0.97
N PHE A 358 7.93 -4.08 -1.60
CA PHE A 358 8.25 -5.45 -1.24
C PHE A 358 9.69 -5.50 -0.73
N GLY A 359 9.86 -5.81 0.56
CA GLY A 359 11.16 -6.03 1.19
C GLY A 359 11.47 -7.52 1.21
N LEU A 360 12.54 -7.92 0.54
CA LEU A 360 13.06 -9.27 0.53
C LEU A 360 14.24 -9.35 1.50
N LYS A 361 14.07 -10.13 2.57
CA LYS A 361 15.14 -10.44 3.52
C LYS A 361 15.72 -11.81 3.19
N HIS A 362 17.02 -11.85 3.01
CA HIS A 362 17.73 -13.03 2.53
C HIS A 362 19.04 -13.23 3.30
N PRO A 363 19.60 -14.45 3.33
CA PRO A 363 20.92 -14.67 3.91
C PRO A 363 21.97 -13.88 3.14
N SER A 364 22.99 -13.41 3.86
CA SER A 364 24.11 -12.65 3.28
C SER A 364 24.99 -13.52 2.39
N ASP A 365 25.06 -14.81 2.69
CA ASP A 365 25.79 -15.77 1.87
C ASP A 365 25.03 -16.04 0.58
N LYS A 366 25.60 -15.56 -0.52
CA LYS A 366 25.14 -15.88 -1.87
C LYS A 366 25.57 -17.30 -2.19
N GLU A 367 24.78 -18.28 -1.77
CA GLU A 367 24.90 -19.60 -2.39
C GLU A 367 24.70 -19.48 -3.90
N ASN A 368 25.43 -20.28 -4.67
CA ASN A 368 25.16 -20.45 -6.11
C ASN A 368 23.81 -21.19 -6.28
N SER A 369 22.72 -20.49 -5.99
CA SER A 369 21.35 -20.89 -6.31
C SER A 369 20.86 -20.05 -7.49
N GLN A 370 20.02 -20.65 -8.33
CA GLN A 370 19.30 -19.95 -9.38
C GLN A 370 17.91 -19.62 -8.87
N THR A 371 17.72 -18.37 -8.42
CA THR A 371 16.48 -17.88 -7.84
C THR A 371 15.84 -16.86 -8.75
N TYR A 372 14.57 -17.05 -9.07
CA TYR A 372 13.80 -16.16 -9.90
C TYR A 372 12.65 -15.58 -9.11
N MET A 373 12.41 -14.28 -9.28
CA MET A 373 11.23 -13.59 -8.76
C MET A 373 10.34 -13.15 -9.91
N SER A 374 9.03 -13.28 -9.72
CA SER A 374 8.03 -12.71 -10.60
C SER A 374 6.97 -11.99 -9.79
N ILE A 375 6.61 -10.79 -10.23
CA ILE A 375 5.55 -9.98 -9.63
C ILE A 375 4.58 -9.61 -10.73
N SER A 376 3.29 -9.87 -10.51
CA SER A 376 2.24 -9.62 -11.50
C SER A 376 0.97 -9.09 -10.87
N LEU A 377 0.24 -8.31 -11.66
CA LEU A 377 -1.10 -7.83 -11.38
C LEU A 377 -2.07 -8.68 -12.21
N GLN A 378 -2.97 -9.39 -11.54
CA GLN A 378 -3.89 -10.35 -12.15
C GLN A 378 -5.35 -10.00 -11.77
N GLY A 379 -6.31 -10.46 -12.58
CA GLY A 379 -7.74 -10.33 -12.26
C GLY A 379 -8.13 -11.28 -11.12
N CYS A 380 -8.11 -12.60 -11.39
CA CYS A 380 -8.47 -13.61 -10.41
C CYS A 380 -7.32 -14.59 -10.15
N HIS A 381 -7.24 -15.09 -8.92
CA HIS A 381 -6.22 -16.07 -8.53
C HIS A 381 -6.38 -17.35 -9.35
N ARG A 382 -5.31 -17.74 -10.06
CA ARG A 382 -5.25 -18.96 -10.89
C ARG A 382 -6.45 -19.16 -11.83
N ASN A 383 -7.05 -18.06 -12.31
CA ASN A 383 -8.30 -18.08 -13.07
C ASN A 383 -9.41 -18.89 -12.36
N CYS A 384 -9.63 -18.60 -11.07
CA CYS A 384 -10.61 -19.26 -10.20
C CYS A 384 -10.34 -20.76 -10.03
N ASN A 385 -9.06 -21.13 -9.90
CA ASN A 385 -8.57 -22.50 -9.78
C ASN A 385 -9.11 -23.47 -10.85
N GLN A 386 -9.53 -22.95 -12.01
CA GLN A 386 -10.21 -23.71 -13.08
C GLN A 386 -11.56 -24.34 -12.66
N LYS A 387 -12.09 -23.97 -11.50
CA LYS A 387 -13.38 -24.41 -10.91
C LYS A 387 -14.46 -23.33 -10.99
N GLY A 388 -14.22 -22.32 -11.83
CA GLY A 388 -15.07 -21.17 -12.00
C GLY A 388 -14.63 -20.29 -13.17
N VAL A 389 -15.33 -19.18 -13.36
CA VAL A 389 -15.03 -18.18 -14.38
C VAL A 389 -14.68 -16.86 -13.70
N CYS A 390 -13.54 -16.28 -14.10
CA CYS A 390 -13.14 -14.95 -13.66
C CYS A 390 -13.95 -13.88 -14.40
N HIS A 391 -14.64 -13.03 -13.65
CA HIS A 391 -15.34 -11.88 -14.17
C HIS A 391 -14.64 -10.59 -13.75
N SER A 392 -14.74 -9.57 -14.59
CA SER A 392 -14.38 -8.20 -14.24
C SER A 392 -15.59 -7.30 -14.35
N SER A 393 -15.65 -6.29 -13.48
CA SER A 393 -16.68 -5.27 -13.47
C SER A 393 -16.05 -3.93 -13.11
N ILE A 394 -16.79 -2.86 -13.39
CA ILE A 394 -16.43 -1.49 -13.06
C ILE A 394 -17.27 -1.06 -11.88
N ASP A 395 -16.68 -0.30 -10.98
CA ASP A 395 -17.39 0.32 -9.87
C ASP A 395 -18.41 1.38 -10.35
N GLU A 396 -19.26 1.87 -9.44
CA GLU A 396 -20.28 2.87 -9.79
C GLU A 396 -19.69 4.20 -10.27
N SER A 397 -18.47 4.55 -9.84
CA SER A 397 -17.77 5.75 -10.32
C SER A 397 -17.37 5.64 -11.79
N GLY A 398 -17.28 4.41 -12.33
CA GLY A 398 -16.84 4.15 -13.69
C GLY A 398 -15.32 4.21 -13.86
N LEU A 399 -14.56 4.34 -12.78
CA LEU A 399 -13.13 4.61 -12.81
C LEU A 399 -12.29 3.40 -12.38
N THR A 400 -12.84 2.51 -11.56
CA THR A 400 -12.08 1.40 -10.96
C THR A 400 -12.62 0.06 -11.40
N PHE A 401 -11.71 -0.74 -11.98
CA PHE A 401 -11.96 -2.13 -12.32
C PHE A 401 -11.66 -3.03 -11.13
N TYR A 402 -12.53 -4.01 -10.92
CA TYR A 402 -12.32 -5.09 -9.98
C TYR A 402 -12.65 -6.42 -10.63
N SER A 403 -12.05 -7.49 -10.10
CA SER A 403 -12.25 -8.84 -10.60
C SER A 403 -12.68 -9.77 -9.47
N PHE A 404 -13.54 -10.73 -9.81
CA PHE A 404 -14.07 -11.70 -8.86
C PHE A 404 -14.39 -13.02 -9.55
N CYS A 405 -14.38 -14.09 -8.77
CA CYS A 405 -14.69 -15.43 -9.26
C CYS A 405 -16.19 -15.75 -9.16
N THR A 406 -16.70 -16.37 -10.22
CA THR A 406 -18.00 -17.05 -10.19
C THR A 406 -17.75 -18.56 -10.24
N CYS A 407 -18.02 -19.24 -9.14
CA CYS A 407 -17.71 -20.66 -8.99
C CYS A 407 -18.74 -21.54 -9.68
N ASP A 408 -18.32 -22.76 -10.02
CA ASP A 408 -19.21 -23.80 -10.49
C ASP A 408 -20.21 -24.23 -9.39
N ARG A 409 -20.98 -25.29 -9.65
CA ARG A 409 -22.07 -25.68 -8.75
C ARG A 409 -21.60 -26.32 -7.45
N ASP A 410 -20.40 -26.88 -7.43
CA ASP A 410 -19.91 -27.77 -6.39
C ASP A 410 -18.81 -27.10 -5.56
N HIS A 411 -18.31 -25.95 -6.01
CA HIS A 411 -17.29 -25.17 -5.36
C HIS A 411 -17.78 -23.79 -4.87
N GLY A 412 -17.09 -23.26 -3.88
CA GLY A 412 -17.31 -21.96 -3.26
C GLY A 412 -15.99 -21.34 -2.79
N GLY A 413 -16.09 -20.31 -1.96
CA GLY A 413 -14.95 -19.47 -1.59
C GLY A 413 -14.65 -18.39 -2.63
N PHE A 414 -13.74 -17.48 -2.29
CA PHE A 414 -13.41 -16.33 -3.13
C PHE A 414 -12.63 -16.71 -4.40
N ASP A 415 -11.95 -17.86 -4.40
CA ASP A 415 -11.15 -18.41 -5.50
C ASP A 415 -11.68 -19.75 -6.03
N CYS A 416 -12.88 -20.15 -5.61
CA CYS A 416 -13.51 -21.42 -5.97
C CYS A 416 -12.74 -22.68 -5.52
N ASN A 417 -11.90 -22.57 -4.50
CA ASN A 417 -11.16 -23.72 -3.99
C ASN A 417 -11.96 -24.57 -2.99
N GLU A 418 -12.93 -23.98 -2.29
CA GLU A 418 -13.70 -24.69 -1.27
C GLU A 418 -14.71 -25.64 -1.92
N GLU A 419 -14.63 -26.93 -1.63
CA GLU A 419 -15.60 -27.93 -2.08
C GLU A 419 -16.85 -27.86 -1.19
N LEU A 420 -17.96 -27.36 -1.73
CA LEU A 420 -19.24 -27.27 -1.01
C LEU A 420 -19.99 -28.59 -1.05
N VAL A 421 -19.90 -29.30 -2.17
CA VAL A 421 -20.54 -30.60 -2.38
C VAL A 421 -19.55 -31.52 -3.08
N SER A 422 -19.31 -32.69 -2.49
CA SER A 422 -18.41 -33.62 -3.14
C SER A 422 -19.01 -34.26 -4.38
N PRO A 423 -18.21 -34.65 -5.38
CA PRO A 423 -18.70 -35.30 -6.59
C PRO A 423 -19.57 -36.53 -6.29
N ASN A 424 -19.17 -37.32 -5.28
CA ASN A 424 -19.93 -38.47 -4.81
C ASN A 424 -21.24 -38.05 -4.11
N GLY A 425 -21.21 -36.96 -3.35
CA GLY A 425 -22.40 -36.36 -2.74
C GLY A 425 -23.40 -35.85 -3.76
N HIS A 426 -22.93 -35.24 -4.86
CA HIS A 426 -23.77 -34.77 -5.95
C HIS A 426 -24.46 -35.94 -6.68
N ILE A 427 -23.75 -37.04 -6.94
CA ILE A 427 -24.32 -38.25 -7.53
C ILE A 427 -25.42 -38.81 -6.63
N TRP A 428 -25.16 -38.96 -5.33
CA TRP A 428 -26.16 -39.45 -4.38
C TRP A 428 -27.37 -38.52 -4.27
N GLN A 429 -27.17 -37.20 -4.20
CA GLN A 429 -28.27 -36.24 -4.20
C GLN A 429 -29.12 -36.35 -5.46
N SER A 430 -28.50 -36.51 -6.63
CA SER A 430 -29.22 -36.68 -7.89
C SER A 430 -30.01 -37.98 -7.91
N VAL A 431 -29.43 -39.09 -7.43
CA VAL A 431 -30.11 -40.39 -7.28
C VAL A 431 -31.30 -40.29 -6.33
N PHE A 432 -31.14 -39.68 -5.15
CA PHE A 432 -32.25 -39.46 -4.21
C PHE A 432 -33.35 -38.58 -4.80
N LEU A 433 -32.99 -37.58 -5.59
CA LEU A 433 -33.95 -36.68 -6.24
C LEU A 433 -34.72 -37.40 -7.36
N ILE A 434 -34.05 -38.23 -8.17
CA ILE A 434 -34.71 -39.05 -9.19
C ILE A 434 -35.60 -40.10 -8.53
N ALA A 435 -35.10 -40.80 -7.52
CA ALA A 435 -35.84 -41.85 -6.82
C ALA A 435 -37.08 -41.29 -6.09
N SER A 436 -36.99 -40.13 -5.45
CA SER A 436 -38.14 -39.49 -4.78
C SER A 436 -39.21 -39.03 -5.79
N ASN A 437 -38.82 -38.45 -6.92
CA ASN A 437 -39.79 -38.10 -7.98
C ASN A 437 -40.40 -39.36 -8.61
N ALA A 438 -39.63 -40.42 -8.83
CA ALA A 438 -40.13 -41.70 -9.34
C ALA A 438 -41.09 -42.38 -8.35
N ALA A 439 -40.78 -42.31 -7.05
CA ALA A 439 -41.66 -42.83 -6.00
C ALA A 439 -43.02 -42.12 -5.97
N ALA A 440 -43.10 -40.86 -6.41
CA ALA A 440 -44.38 -40.14 -6.52
C ALA A 440 -45.25 -40.60 -7.71
N ILE A 441 -44.69 -41.28 -8.70
CA ILE A 441 -45.42 -41.79 -9.87
C ILE A 441 -46.37 -42.94 -9.47
N LEU A 442 -45.95 -43.82 -8.58
CA LEU A 442 -46.73 -44.99 -8.14
C LEU A 442 -48.05 -44.61 -7.45
N PRO A 443 -48.05 -43.72 -6.43
CA PRO A 443 -49.27 -43.18 -5.82
C PRO A 443 -50.13 -42.39 -6.81
N ALA A 444 -49.52 -41.59 -7.70
CA ALA A 444 -50.25 -40.83 -8.71
C ALA A 444 -50.97 -41.75 -9.72
N PHE A 445 -50.30 -42.81 -10.16
CA PHE A 445 -50.89 -43.84 -11.02
C PHE A 445 -52.03 -44.58 -10.32
N TRP A 446 -51.85 -44.95 -9.04
CA TRP A 446 -52.90 -45.57 -8.23
C TRP A 446 -54.12 -44.67 -8.04
N ALA A 447 -53.92 -43.38 -7.76
CA ALA A 447 -54.99 -42.40 -7.62
C ALA A 447 -55.74 -42.19 -8.95
N LEU A 448 -55.04 -42.11 -10.08
CA LEU A 448 -55.66 -42.07 -11.41
C LEU A 448 -56.48 -43.32 -11.69
N ARG A 449 -55.96 -44.50 -11.33
CA ARG A 449 -56.67 -45.77 -11.51
C ARG A 449 -57.97 -45.81 -10.69
N GLN A 450 -57.94 -45.39 -9.43
CA GLN A 450 -59.15 -45.29 -8.61
C GLN A 450 -60.17 -44.30 -9.19
N LYS A 451 -59.72 -43.16 -9.71
CA LYS A 451 -60.60 -42.15 -10.33
C LYS A 451 -61.27 -42.66 -11.61
N VAL A 452 -60.58 -43.49 -12.40
CA VAL A 452 -61.16 -44.15 -13.59
C VAL A 452 -62.17 -45.22 -13.19
N TYR A 453 -61.92 -45.99 -12.13
CA TYR A 453 -62.92 -46.95 -11.60
C TYR A 453 -64.17 -46.23 -11.06
N PHE A 454 -64.03 -45.05 -10.46
CA PHE A 454 -65.17 -44.28 -9.95
C PHE A 454 -66.04 -43.64 -11.06
N HIS A 455 -65.48 -43.42 -12.26
CA HIS A 455 -66.21 -42.91 -13.43
C HIS A 455 -66.74 -43.99 -14.38
N LEU A 456 -66.36 -45.26 -14.18
CA LEU A 456 -66.80 -46.42 -14.99
C LEU A 456 -67.84 -47.31 -14.27
N VAL A 457 -68.34 -46.87 -13.11
CA VAL A 457 -69.48 -47.49 -12.43
C VAL A 457 -70.63 -46.48 -12.44
N PRO A 458 -71.76 -46.73 -13.13
CA PRO A 458 -72.97 -45.92 -13.02
C PRO A 458 -73.63 -46.04 -11.65
#